data_AF-A0A8T2QNE4-F1
#
_entry.id   AF-A0A8T2QNE4-F1
#
_cell.length_a   1.000
_cell.length_b   1.000
_cell.length_c   1.000
_cell.angle_alpha   90.00
_cell.angle_beta   90.00
_cell.angle_gamma   90.00
#
_symmetry.space_group_name_H-M   'P 1'
#
loop_
_entity.id
_entity.type
_entity.pdbx_description
1 polymer ?
#
loop_
_entity_poly.entity_id
_entity_poly.type
_entity_poly.pdbx_seq_one_letter_code
_entity_poly.pdbx_strand_id
1 'polypeptide(L)'
;MSGVPTVSDTKSAFLRRYSKPVPSVYNNVIQELLVQQHIMRYNQTYKYDAVFALGFVTVYEQLMDGYPTEAGKEAIFQAYIEALQEDPKQYREDAKTLEDWASSKTAETIVSFKSGDGQVDTILKDISLRASEGKFHYSRFFAIGLFRLLERANATDPAVLEKLCKELNISKLSVDRDLDVYRNLLSKLVQAKELLKEYVQREKAKQAEREANSKSSQAVAKMDFCS
;
A
#
# COMPACT_ATOMS: atom_id res chain seq x y z
N MET A 1 6.85 26.98 -17.89
CA MET A 1 6.53 26.79 -16.46
C MET A 1 5.33 25.87 -16.40
N SER A 2 5.50 24.60 -16.10
CA SER A 2 4.36 23.69 -15.95
C SER A 2 3.69 23.97 -14.60
N GLY A 3 2.40 24.33 -14.62
CA GLY A 3 1.61 24.53 -13.40
C GLY A 3 1.50 23.25 -12.57
N VAL A 4 0.83 23.35 -11.42
CA VAL A 4 0.54 22.20 -10.56
C VAL A 4 -0.15 21.11 -11.41
N PRO A 5 0.39 19.88 -11.49
CA PRO A 5 -0.21 18.80 -12.26
C PRO A 5 -1.66 18.56 -11.85
N THR A 6 -2.52 18.22 -12.80
CA THR A 6 -3.88 17.76 -12.50
C THR A 6 -3.90 16.27 -12.17
N VAL A 7 -5.02 15.80 -11.60
CA VAL A 7 -5.28 14.36 -11.42
C VAL A 7 -5.17 13.62 -12.76
N SER A 8 -5.66 14.22 -13.85
CA SER A 8 -5.59 13.64 -15.20
C SER A 8 -4.14 13.49 -15.67
N ASP A 9 -3.30 14.49 -15.40
CA ASP A 9 -1.87 14.45 -15.74
C ASP A 9 -1.15 13.32 -15.01
N THR A 10 -1.47 13.13 -13.72
CA THR A 10 -0.88 12.07 -12.89
C THR A 10 -1.33 10.69 -13.36
N LYS A 11 -2.62 10.48 -13.64
CA LYS A 11 -3.12 9.22 -14.21
C LYS A 11 -2.47 8.92 -15.56
N SER A 12 -2.36 9.93 -16.41
CA SER A 12 -1.69 9.80 -17.71
C SER A 12 -0.20 9.51 -17.54
N ALA A 13 0.46 10.09 -16.54
CA ALA A 13 1.85 9.82 -16.21
C ALA A 13 2.07 8.38 -15.73
N PHE A 14 1.12 7.81 -14.98
CA PHE A 14 1.14 6.41 -14.59
C PHE A 14 0.99 5.48 -15.81
N LEU A 15 -0.02 5.70 -16.66
CA LEU A 15 -0.27 4.87 -17.84
C LEU A 15 0.87 4.92 -18.88
N ARG A 16 1.56 6.06 -19.00
CA ARG A 16 2.76 6.17 -19.84
C ARG A 16 3.93 5.35 -19.33
N ARG A 17 4.07 5.22 -18.00
CA ARG A 17 5.14 4.44 -17.35
C ARG A 17 4.82 2.95 -17.28
N TYR A 18 3.54 2.61 -17.09
CA TYR A 18 3.06 1.24 -17.04
C TYR A 18 1.94 1.02 -18.06
N SER A 19 2.32 0.56 -19.25
CA SER A 19 1.40 0.34 -20.38
C SER A 19 0.80 -1.07 -20.42
N LYS A 20 1.23 -1.98 -19.54
CA LYS A 20 0.72 -3.35 -19.48
C LYS A 20 -0.67 -3.36 -18.83
N PRO A 21 -1.58 -4.27 -19.24
CA PRO A 21 -2.87 -4.42 -18.58
C PRO A 21 -2.72 -4.83 -17.11
N VAL A 22 -3.35 -4.07 -16.20
CA VAL A 22 -3.49 -4.43 -14.79
C VAL A 22 -4.86 -5.10 -14.61
N PRO A 23 -4.97 -6.27 -13.96
CA PRO A 23 -6.27 -6.88 -13.69
C PRO A 23 -7.18 -5.91 -12.92
N SER A 24 -8.45 -5.85 -13.32
CA SER A 24 -9.41 -4.83 -12.86
C SER A 24 -9.54 -4.73 -11.34
N VAL A 25 -9.47 -5.86 -10.63
CA VAL A 25 -9.51 -5.92 -9.16
C VAL A 25 -8.42 -5.09 -8.48
N TYR A 26 -7.21 -5.04 -9.06
CA TYR A 26 -6.11 -4.21 -8.57
C TYR A 26 -6.21 -2.80 -9.16
N ASN A 27 -6.48 -2.68 -10.46
CA ASN A 27 -6.45 -1.41 -11.17
C ASN A 27 -7.43 -0.38 -10.57
N ASN A 28 -8.65 -0.78 -10.21
CA ASN A 28 -9.63 0.14 -9.64
C ASN A 28 -9.11 0.81 -8.36
N VAL A 29 -8.48 0.02 -7.49
CA VAL A 29 -7.97 0.46 -6.19
C VAL A 29 -6.70 1.29 -6.36
N ILE A 30 -5.79 0.86 -7.25
CA ILE A 30 -4.59 1.62 -7.60
C ILE A 30 -4.96 3.01 -8.13
N GLN A 31 -5.95 3.09 -9.02
CA GLN A 31 -6.41 4.37 -9.57
C GLN A 31 -7.07 5.25 -8.51
N GLU A 32 -7.82 4.69 -7.57
CA GLU A 32 -8.40 5.43 -6.45
C GLU A 32 -7.32 5.97 -5.50
N LEU A 33 -6.36 5.13 -5.11
CA LEU A 33 -5.22 5.53 -4.28
C LEU A 33 -4.39 6.62 -4.96
N LEU A 34 -4.15 6.50 -6.26
CA LEU A 34 -3.38 7.50 -7.03
C LEU A 34 -4.07 8.87 -7.00
N VAL A 35 -5.40 8.92 -7.06
CA VAL A 35 -6.16 10.18 -6.93
C VAL A 35 -6.03 10.75 -5.51
N GLN A 36 -6.22 9.91 -4.49
CA GLN A 36 -6.14 10.35 -3.10
C GLN A 36 -4.74 10.90 -2.78
N GLN A 37 -3.70 10.19 -3.19
CA GLN A 37 -2.32 10.62 -2.99
C GLN A 37 -1.94 11.83 -3.82
N HIS A 38 -2.48 11.99 -5.04
CA HIS A 38 -2.32 13.21 -5.83
C HIS A 38 -2.81 14.45 -5.06
N ILE A 39 -4.04 14.40 -4.53
CA ILE A 39 -4.63 15.52 -3.79
C ILE A 39 -3.76 15.89 -2.59
N MET A 40 -3.21 14.88 -1.90
CA MET A 40 -2.29 15.09 -0.79
C MET A 40 -0.94 15.67 -1.24
N ARG A 41 -0.29 15.06 -2.25
CA ARG A 41 1.05 15.40 -2.75
C ARG A 41 1.17 16.84 -3.22
N TYR A 42 0.11 17.37 -3.82
CA TYR A 42 0.05 18.74 -4.33
C TYR A 42 -0.69 19.71 -3.40
N ASN A 43 -1.00 19.28 -2.17
CA ASN A 43 -1.45 20.18 -1.13
C ASN A 43 -0.30 21.14 -0.73
N GLN A 44 -0.60 22.41 -0.49
CA GLN A 44 0.41 23.42 -0.13
C GLN A 44 1.20 23.09 1.15
N THR A 45 0.59 22.32 2.05
CA THR A 45 1.21 21.93 3.33
C THR A 45 1.94 20.59 3.25
N TYR A 46 1.92 19.93 2.09
CA TYR A 46 2.58 18.65 1.91
C TYR A 46 4.09 18.77 2.11
N LYS A 47 4.62 17.92 2.98
CA LYS A 47 6.04 17.66 3.15
C LYS A 47 6.18 16.16 3.25
N TYR A 48 7.05 15.58 2.43
CA TYR A 48 7.37 14.16 2.51
C TYR A 48 7.80 13.78 3.93
N ASP A 49 7.34 12.63 4.40
CA ASP A 49 7.76 12.04 5.67
C ASP A 49 7.88 10.52 5.55
N ALA A 50 8.90 9.95 6.22
CA ALA A 50 9.21 8.53 6.11
C ALA A 50 8.15 7.62 6.75
N VAL A 51 7.40 8.11 7.74
CA VAL A 51 6.31 7.35 8.38
C VAL A 51 5.13 7.20 7.43
N PHE A 52 4.80 8.25 6.69
CA PHE A 52 3.87 8.22 5.56
C PHE A 52 4.33 7.20 4.51
N ALA A 53 5.60 7.24 4.11
CA ALA A 53 6.13 6.32 3.11
C ALA A 53 6.01 4.86 3.56
N LEU A 54 6.35 4.56 4.83
CA LEU A 54 6.13 3.26 5.45
C LEU A 54 4.66 2.82 5.35
N GLY A 55 3.74 3.71 5.71
CA GLY A 55 2.31 3.42 5.62
C GLY A 55 1.83 3.17 4.19
N PHE A 56 2.30 3.96 3.22
CA PHE A 56 2.00 3.73 1.81
C PHE A 56 2.54 2.38 1.32
N VAL A 57 3.81 2.07 1.60
CA VAL A 57 4.44 0.79 1.22
C VAL A 57 3.67 -0.38 1.83
N THR A 58 3.27 -0.28 3.10
CA THR A 58 2.46 -1.31 3.79
C THR A 58 1.13 -1.55 3.07
N VAL A 59 0.40 -0.48 2.73
CA VAL A 59 -0.88 -0.55 2.00
C VAL A 59 -0.67 -1.18 0.63
N TYR A 60 0.37 -0.74 -0.08
CA TYR A 60 0.67 -1.20 -1.42
C TYR A 60 0.98 -2.70 -1.44
N GLU A 61 1.81 -3.19 -0.51
CA GLU A 61 2.16 -4.61 -0.43
C GLU A 61 0.94 -5.48 -0.13
N GLN A 62 0.08 -5.07 0.80
CA GLN A 62 -1.16 -5.79 1.11
C GLN A 62 -2.16 -5.73 -0.07
N LEU A 63 -2.26 -4.59 -0.74
CA LEU A 63 -3.08 -4.44 -1.94
C LEU A 63 -2.59 -5.37 -3.05
N MET A 64 -1.27 -5.44 -3.25
CA MET A 64 -0.66 -6.22 -4.33
C MET A 64 -0.41 -7.68 -3.94
N ASP A 65 -0.77 -8.10 -2.73
CA ASP A 65 -0.72 -9.51 -2.36
C ASP A 65 -1.56 -10.37 -3.31
N GLY A 66 -1.02 -11.51 -3.73
CA GLY A 66 -1.63 -12.38 -4.74
C GLY A 66 -1.57 -11.87 -6.19
N TYR A 67 -0.90 -10.73 -6.48
CA TYR A 67 -0.70 -10.28 -7.86
C TYR A 67 0.20 -11.29 -8.63
N PRO A 68 -0.06 -11.56 -9.93
CA PRO A 68 0.52 -12.73 -10.61
C PRO A 68 2.05 -12.81 -10.70
N THR A 69 2.76 -11.67 -10.67
CA THR A 69 4.22 -11.64 -10.82
C THR A 69 4.84 -10.57 -9.91
N GLU A 70 5.92 -10.90 -9.21
CA GLU A 70 6.65 -9.93 -8.37
C GLU A 70 7.23 -8.77 -9.20
N ALA A 71 7.79 -9.06 -10.38
CA ALA A 71 8.27 -8.02 -11.30
C ALA A 71 7.15 -7.08 -11.74
N GLY A 72 5.91 -7.58 -11.88
CA GLY A 72 4.74 -6.76 -12.16
C GLY A 72 4.37 -5.85 -10.98
N LYS A 73 4.39 -6.38 -9.75
CA LYS A 73 4.15 -5.59 -8.53
C LYS A 73 5.15 -4.45 -8.42
N GLU A 74 6.43 -4.73 -8.64
CA GLU A 74 7.48 -3.71 -8.51
C GLU A 74 7.42 -2.67 -9.64
N ALA A 75 7.17 -3.09 -10.88
CA ALA A 75 7.02 -2.14 -11.99
C ALA A 75 5.81 -1.20 -11.81
N ILE A 76 4.70 -1.69 -11.23
CA ILE A 76 3.55 -0.84 -10.90
C ILE A 76 3.89 0.13 -9.76
N PHE A 77 4.65 -0.30 -8.76
CA PHE A 77 5.06 0.54 -7.63
C PHE A 77 5.90 1.73 -8.12
N GLN A 78 6.91 1.44 -8.94
CA GLN A 78 7.78 2.46 -9.55
C GLN A 78 6.95 3.43 -10.39
N ALA A 79 6.13 2.91 -11.31
CA ALA A 79 5.29 3.75 -12.16
C ALA A 79 4.32 4.63 -11.37
N TYR A 80 3.79 4.13 -10.25
CA TYR A 80 2.89 4.85 -9.36
C TYR A 80 3.60 6.03 -8.67
N ILE A 81 4.73 5.78 -8.02
CA ILE A 81 5.44 6.80 -7.24
C ILE A 81 6.04 7.85 -8.18
N GLU A 82 6.61 7.43 -9.31
CA GLU A 82 7.15 8.37 -10.30
C GLU A 82 6.06 9.20 -11.01
N ALA A 83 4.83 8.69 -11.13
CA ALA A 83 3.72 9.47 -11.66
C ALA A 83 3.37 10.66 -10.76
N LEU A 84 3.66 10.56 -9.47
CA LEU A 84 3.53 11.62 -8.47
C LEU A 84 4.77 12.51 -8.35
N GLN A 85 5.78 12.29 -9.21
CA GLN A 85 7.07 12.98 -9.20
C GLN A 85 7.82 12.79 -7.88
N GLU A 86 7.82 11.56 -7.38
CA GLU A 86 8.54 11.15 -6.18
C GLU A 86 9.49 9.98 -6.49
N ASP A 87 10.37 9.65 -5.55
CA ASP A 87 11.37 8.60 -5.72
C ASP A 87 10.90 7.26 -5.10
N PRO A 88 10.60 6.23 -5.92
CA PRO A 88 10.22 4.92 -5.40
C PRO A 88 11.30 4.28 -4.54
N LYS A 89 12.58 4.55 -4.83
CA LYS A 89 13.69 3.98 -4.05
C LYS A 89 13.70 4.55 -2.64
N GLN A 90 13.55 5.87 -2.50
CA GLN A 90 13.44 6.53 -1.21
C GLN A 90 12.32 5.92 -0.35
N TYR A 91 11.13 5.70 -0.93
CA TYR A 91 10.02 5.08 -0.20
C TYR A 91 10.36 3.69 0.35
N ARG A 92 11.02 2.84 -0.45
CA ARG A 92 11.41 1.49 -0.04
C ARG A 92 12.49 1.51 1.04
N GLU A 93 13.51 2.35 0.87
CA GLU A 93 14.63 2.45 1.81
C GLU A 93 14.19 3.03 3.15
N ASP A 94 13.37 4.08 3.14
CA ASP A 94 12.82 4.68 4.35
C ASP A 94 11.88 3.71 5.08
N ALA A 95 10.97 3.05 4.36
CA ALA A 95 10.09 2.04 4.94
C ALA A 95 10.90 0.94 5.63
N LYS A 96 11.91 0.38 4.94
CA LYS A 96 12.79 -0.65 5.51
C LYS A 96 13.53 -0.14 6.76
N THR A 97 14.09 1.07 6.70
CA THR A 97 14.83 1.69 7.82
C THR A 97 13.95 1.83 9.06
N LEU A 98 12.70 2.26 8.87
CA LEU A 98 11.74 2.39 9.96
C LEU A 98 11.31 1.02 10.51
N GLU A 99 11.09 0.02 9.66
CA GLU A 99 10.76 -1.34 10.10
C GLU A 99 11.89 -1.99 10.89
N ASP A 100 13.13 -1.87 10.42
CA ASP A 100 14.32 -2.40 11.11
C ASP A 100 14.48 -1.73 12.48
N TRP A 101 14.36 -0.40 12.55
CA TRP A 101 14.39 0.35 13.81
C TRP A 101 13.30 -0.12 14.75
N ALA A 102 12.05 -0.25 14.28
CA ALA A 102 10.93 -0.67 15.10
C ALA A 102 11.08 -2.11 15.61
N SER A 103 11.59 -3.02 14.78
CA SER A 103 11.88 -4.40 15.17
C SER A 103 12.98 -4.53 16.23
N SER A 104 13.80 -3.50 16.44
CA SER A 104 14.76 -3.45 17.55
C SER A 104 14.20 -2.78 18.81
N LYS A 105 12.92 -2.43 18.86
CA LYS A 105 12.27 -1.77 20.00
C LYS A 105 11.36 -2.72 20.79
N THR A 106 10.98 -2.23 21.97
CA THR A 106 9.93 -2.75 22.86
C THR A 106 8.82 -1.70 22.96
N ALA A 107 7.72 -2.05 23.64
CA ALA A 107 6.62 -1.11 23.92
C ALA A 107 7.09 0.17 24.65
N GLU A 108 8.10 0.08 25.52
CA GLU A 108 8.63 1.23 26.27
C GLU A 108 9.58 2.06 25.41
N THR A 109 10.43 1.41 24.61
CA THR A 109 11.49 2.10 23.87
C THR A 109 10.99 2.71 22.56
N ILE A 110 9.93 2.17 21.95
CA ILE A 110 9.32 2.74 20.73
C ILE A 110 8.68 4.10 20.97
N VAL A 111 8.16 4.35 22.17
CA VAL A 111 7.55 5.63 22.56
C VAL A 111 8.59 6.62 23.11
N SER A 112 9.79 6.16 23.44
CA SER A 112 10.85 6.97 24.06
C SER A 112 11.83 7.59 23.05
N PHE A 113 11.41 7.75 21.79
CA PHE A 113 12.27 8.23 20.69
C PHE A 113 12.89 9.62 20.94
N LYS A 114 12.29 10.44 21.81
CA LYS A 114 12.84 11.77 22.16
C LYS A 114 14.22 11.68 22.83
N SER A 115 14.51 10.59 23.52
CA SER A 115 15.80 10.37 24.19
C SER A 115 16.88 9.79 23.27
N GLY A 116 16.51 9.24 22.11
CA GLY A 116 17.44 8.69 21.14
C GLY A 116 17.98 9.73 20.15
N ASP A 117 19.11 9.47 19.53
CA ASP A 117 19.77 10.32 18.53
C ASP A 117 19.95 9.63 17.17
N GLY A 118 19.37 8.44 17.01
CA GLY A 118 19.38 7.71 15.75
C GLY A 118 18.60 8.41 14.64
N GLN A 119 18.77 7.90 13.41
CA GLN A 119 18.10 8.44 12.22
C GLN A 119 16.58 8.48 12.38
N VAL A 120 15.95 7.38 12.80
CA VAL A 120 14.49 7.32 12.98
C VAL A 120 14.02 8.15 14.18
N ASP A 121 14.80 8.21 15.26
CA ASP A 121 14.50 9.08 16.39
C ASP A 121 14.46 10.56 15.96
N THR A 122 15.39 10.97 15.09
CA THR A 122 15.42 12.32 14.49
C THR A 122 14.21 12.59 13.60
N ILE A 123 13.79 11.61 12.79
CA ILE A 123 12.58 11.70 11.96
C ILE A 123 11.33 11.92 12.84
N LEU A 124 11.16 11.12 13.90
CA LEU A 124 10.02 11.23 14.80
C LEU A 124 10.03 12.55 15.59
N LYS A 125 11.21 13.08 15.94
CA LYS A 125 11.37 14.42 16.53
C LYS A 125 10.94 15.54 15.59
N ASP A 126 11.34 15.52 14.30
CA ASP A 126 10.89 16.50 13.30
C ASP A 126 9.36 16.47 13.13
N ILE A 127 8.77 15.27 13.10
CA ILE A 127 7.31 15.11 13.05
C ILE A 127 6.66 15.72 14.30
N SER A 128 7.15 15.37 15.49
CA SER A 128 6.64 15.87 16.77
C SER A 128 6.68 17.40 16.85
N LEU A 129 7.78 18.01 16.39
CA LEU A 129 7.94 19.45 16.33
C LEU A 129 6.94 20.09 15.35
N ARG A 130 6.88 19.62 14.10
CA ARG A 130 5.94 20.16 13.11
C ARG A 130 4.49 20.03 13.53
N ALA A 131 4.14 18.93 14.19
CA ALA A 131 2.80 18.69 14.70
C ALA A 131 2.44 19.68 15.81
N SER A 132 3.37 19.94 16.75
CA SER A 132 3.18 20.95 17.80
C SER A 132 3.00 22.37 17.27
N GLU A 133 3.59 22.67 16.11
CA GLU A 133 3.45 23.98 15.44
C GLU A 133 2.23 24.08 14.52
N GLY A 134 1.42 23.02 14.39
CA GLY A 134 0.28 22.97 13.46
C GLY A 134 0.69 22.96 11.97
N LYS A 135 1.95 22.61 11.67
CA LYS A 135 2.53 22.56 10.31
C LYS A 135 2.72 21.13 9.79
N PHE A 136 2.13 20.15 10.47
CA PHE A 136 2.20 18.75 10.08
C PHE A 136 1.01 18.38 9.18
N HIS A 137 1.31 17.87 7.98
CA HIS A 137 0.30 17.35 7.08
C HIS A 137 -0.03 15.90 7.44
N TYR A 138 -1.03 15.72 8.30
CA TYR A 138 -1.52 14.40 8.68
C TYR A 138 -2.20 13.71 7.49
N SER A 139 -2.05 12.39 7.40
CA SER A 139 -2.73 11.55 6.41
C SER A 139 -3.07 10.17 6.97
N ARG A 140 -3.99 9.47 6.29
CA ARG A 140 -4.28 8.06 6.60
C ARG A 140 -3.05 7.17 6.50
N PHE A 141 -2.21 7.39 5.49
CA PHE A 141 -0.97 6.61 5.34
C PHE A 141 -0.03 6.84 6.53
N PHE A 142 0.05 8.05 7.06
CA PHE A 142 0.80 8.29 8.31
C PHE A 142 0.24 7.47 9.49
N ALA A 143 -1.08 7.40 9.66
CA ALA A 143 -1.72 6.57 10.69
C ALA A 143 -1.35 5.08 10.57
N ILE A 144 -1.37 4.57 9.33
CA ILE A 144 -1.00 3.18 9.02
C ILE A 144 0.49 2.96 9.29
N GLY A 145 1.35 3.93 8.95
CA GLY A 145 2.78 3.89 9.26
C GLY A 145 3.05 3.81 10.76
N LEU A 146 2.34 4.58 11.59
CA LEU A 146 2.44 4.48 13.05
C LEU A 146 2.03 3.09 13.55
N PHE A 147 0.90 2.57 13.06
CA PHE A 147 0.47 1.23 13.42
C PHE A 147 1.50 0.18 13.00
N ARG A 148 2.09 0.32 11.81
CA ARG A 148 3.12 -0.58 11.30
C ARG A 148 4.37 -0.58 12.17
N LEU A 149 4.82 0.58 12.67
CA LEU A 149 5.92 0.65 13.64
C LEU A 149 5.60 -0.18 14.90
N LEU A 150 4.38 -0.05 15.44
CA LEU A 150 3.95 -0.81 16.62
C LEU A 150 3.85 -2.31 16.34
N GLU A 151 3.36 -2.71 15.17
CA GLU A 151 3.36 -4.12 14.74
C GLU A 151 4.77 -4.69 14.71
N ARG A 152 5.73 -3.96 14.13
CA ARG A 152 7.14 -4.40 14.01
C ARG A 152 7.83 -4.53 15.38
N ALA A 153 7.43 -3.73 16.37
CA ALA A 153 7.91 -3.81 17.75
C ALA A 153 7.11 -4.81 18.63
N ASN A 154 6.12 -5.51 18.06
CA ASN A 154 5.18 -6.36 18.80
C ASN A 154 4.51 -5.62 19.99
N ALA A 155 4.13 -4.35 19.77
CA ALA A 155 3.64 -3.43 20.80
C ALA A 155 2.30 -2.79 20.40
N THR A 156 1.35 -3.62 19.94
CA THR A 156 0.05 -3.17 19.38
C THR A 156 -1.02 -2.86 20.43
N ASP A 157 -0.67 -2.85 21.72
CA ASP A 157 -1.57 -2.44 22.79
C ASP A 157 -2.06 -0.99 22.58
N PRO A 158 -3.37 -0.70 22.65
CA PRO A 158 -3.92 0.65 22.51
C PRO A 158 -3.25 1.71 23.40
N ALA A 159 -2.79 1.35 24.60
CA ALA A 159 -2.11 2.26 25.51
C ALA A 159 -0.73 2.68 24.99
N VAL A 160 -0.04 1.84 24.22
CA VAL A 160 1.24 2.18 23.57
C VAL A 160 0.99 3.14 22.42
N LEU A 161 -0.05 2.90 21.62
CA LEU A 161 -0.45 3.82 20.55
C LEU A 161 -0.82 5.20 21.11
N GLU A 162 -1.56 5.25 22.21
CA GLU A 162 -1.93 6.51 22.88
C GLU A 162 -0.69 7.29 23.33
N LYS A 163 0.27 6.62 23.97
CA LYS A 163 1.56 7.22 24.35
C LYS A 163 2.33 7.73 23.14
N LEU A 164 2.44 6.93 22.08
CA LEU A 164 3.14 7.33 20.86
C LEU A 164 2.50 8.57 20.21
N CYS A 165 1.16 8.60 20.10
CA CYS A 165 0.42 9.75 19.58
C CYS A 165 0.68 11.01 20.41
N LYS A 166 0.68 10.88 21.74
CA LYS A 166 0.97 11.98 22.66
C LYS A 166 2.39 12.52 22.45
N GLU A 167 3.40 11.65 22.37
CA GLU A 167 4.78 12.07 22.15
C GLU A 167 5.00 12.76 20.81
N LEU A 168 4.23 12.36 19.79
CA LEU A 168 4.25 12.96 18.45
C LEU A 168 3.37 14.21 18.31
N ASN A 169 2.62 14.61 19.35
CA ASN A 169 1.61 15.68 19.27
C ASN A 169 0.53 15.42 18.18
N ILE A 170 0.14 14.16 17.99
CA ILE A 170 -0.87 13.74 17.02
C ILE A 170 -2.16 13.33 17.73
N SER A 171 -3.30 13.66 17.13
CA SER A 171 -4.63 13.24 17.63
C SER A 171 -4.80 11.73 17.53
N LYS A 172 -4.86 11.05 18.69
CA LYS A 172 -5.19 9.62 18.78
C LYS A 172 -6.55 9.31 18.15
N LEU A 173 -7.54 10.19 18.33
CA LEU A 173 -8.87 10.05 17.71
C LEU A 173 -8.81 10.03 16.19
N SER A 174 -7.94 10.85 15.58
CA SER A 174 -7.76 10.86 14.13
C SER A 174 -7.13 9.55 13.65
N VAL A 175 -6.11 9.06 14.38
CA VAL A 175 -5.44 7.79 14.10
C VAL A 175 -6.40 6.62 14.16
N ASP A 176 -7.19 6.48 15.23
CA ASP A 176 -8.18 5.40 15.35
C ASP A 176 -9.16 5.40 14.18
N ARG A 177 -9.71 6.57 13.84
CA ARG A 177 -10.69 6.71 12.76
C ARG A 177 -10.11 6.24 11.43
N ASP A 178 -8.88 6.63 11.11
CA ASP A 178 -8.24 6.26 9.85
C ASP A 178 -7.80 4.79 9.82
N LEU A 179 -7.41 4.21 10.96
CA LEU A 179 -7.15 2.77 11.07
C LEU A 179 -8.42 1.93 10.89
N ASP A 180 -9.57 2.39 11.39
CA ASP A 180 -10.85 1.71 11.17
C ASP A 180 -11.30 1.79 9.70
N VAL A 181 -11.13 2.93 9.05
CA VAL A 181 -11.37 3.07 7.61
C VAL A 181 -10.44 2.13 6.83
N TYR A 182 -9.17 2.04 7.22
CA TYR A 182 -8.20 1.16 6.58
C TYR A 182 -8.56 -0.33 6.71
N ARG A 183 -8.90 -0.79 7.93
CA ARG A 183 -9.34 -2.18 8.16
C ARG A 183 -10.56 -2.55 7.30
N ASN A 184 -11.51 -1.63 7.18
CA ASN A 184 -12.69 -1.82 6.34
C ASN A 184 -12.33 -1.90 4.84
N LEU A 185 -11.36 -1.11 4.37
CA LEU A 185 -10.85 -1.18 2.99
C LEU A 185 -10.19 -2.54 2.73
N LEU A 186 -9.28 -2.97 3.60
CA LEU A 186 -8.59 -4.26 3.46
C LEU A 186 -9.56 -5.44 3.44
N SER A 187 -10.55 -5.46 4.33
CA SER A 187 -11.54 -6.54 4.38
C SER A 187 -12.31 -6.67 3.06
N LYS A 188 -12.70 -5.55 2.45
CA LYS A 188 -13.34 -5.54 1.13
C LYS A 188 -12.42 -6.05 0.02
N LEU A 189 -11.12 -5.72 0.08
CA LEU A 189 -10.13 -6.18 -0.90
C LEU A 189 -9.89 -7.68 -0.81
N VAL A 190 -9.77 -8.23 0.40
CA VAL A 190 -9.61 -9.67 0.62
C VAL A 190 -10.81 -10.43 0.04
N GLN A 191 -12.03 -9.99 0.37
CA GLN A 191 -13.27 -10.59 -0.16
C GLN A 191 -13.33 -10.51 -1.70
N ALA A 192 -12.96 -9.38 -2.30
CA ALA A 192 -12.94 -9.23 -3.76
C ALA A 192 -11.90 -10.15 -4.44
N LYS A 193 -10.74 -10.35 -3.82
CA LYS A 193 -9.70 -11.26 -4.31
C LYS A 193 -10.14 -12.72 -4.23
N GLU A 194 -10.80 -13.12 -3.14
CA GLU A 194 -11.34 -14.48 -2.98
C GLU A 194 -12.37 -14.79 -4.06
N LEU A 195 -13.32 -13.88 -4.30
CA LEU A 195 -14.32 -14.02 -5.37
C LEU A 195 -13.68 -14.14 -6.76
N LEU A 196 -12.63 -13.35 -7.04
CA LEU A 196 -11.89 -13.44 -8.30
C LEU A 196 -11.13 -14.76 -8.43
N LYS A 197 -10.49 -15.23 -7.36
CA LYS A 197 -9.79 -16.51 -7.34
C LYS A 197 -10.75 -17.65 -7.63
N GLU A 198 -11.91 -17.66 -6.98
CA GLU A 198 -12.96 -18.64 -7.25
C GLU A 198 -13.45 -18.57 -8.70
N TYR A 199 -13.70 -17.36 -9.21
CA TYR A 199 -14.14 -17.19 -10.59
C TYR A 199 -13.12 -17.73 -11.60
N VAL A 200 -11.84 -17.38 -11.43
CA VAL A 200 -10.74 -17.87 -12.30
C VAL A 200 -10.59 -19.38 -12.21
N GLN A 201 -10.69 -19.96 -11.00
CA GLN A 201 -10.65 -21.41 -10.82
C GLN A 201 -11.81 -22.11 -11.53
N ARG A 202 -13.03 -21.57 -11.42
CA ARG A 202 -14.22 -22.10 -12.12
C ARG A 202 -14.06 -22.02 -13.63
N GLU A 203 -13.58 -20.90 -14.17
CA GLU A 203 -13.39 -20.75 -15.62
C GLU A 203 -12.28 -21.68 -16.14
N LYS A 204 -11.16 -21.82 -15.40
CA LYS A 204 -10.12 -22.83 -15.75
C LYS A 204 -10.66 -24.25 -15.72
N ALA A 205 -11.50 -24.60 -14.74
CA ALA A 205 -12.12 -25.93 -14.67
C ALA A 205 -13.06 -26.18 -15.86
N LYS A 206 -13.94 -25.22 -16.19
CA LYS A 206 -14.81 -25.31 -17.39
C LYS A 206 -14.01 -25.39 -18.68
N GLN A 207 -12.92 -24.63 -18.79
CA GLN A 207 -12.02 -24.67 -19.95
C GLN A 207 -11.38 -26.07 -20.08
N ALA A 208 -10.85 -26.62 -18.98
CA ALA A 208 -10.27 -27.95 -18.94
C ALA A 208 -11.30 -29.06 -19.28
N GLU A 209 -12.53 -28.97 -18.78
CA GLU A 209 -13.62 -29.88 -19.11
C GLU A 209 -13.99 -29.82 -20.60
N ARG A 210 -14.07 -28.62 -21.19
CA ARG A 210 -14.32 -28.44 -22.63
C ARG A 210 -13.19 -29.01 -23.48
N GLU A 211 -11.94 -28.78 -23.08
CA GLU A 211 -10.77 -29.34 -23.76
C GLU A 211 -10.74 -30.87 -23.66
N ALA A 212 -11.06 -31.44 -22.50
CA ALA A 212 -11.17 -32.90 -22.30
C ALA A 212 -12.29 -33.51 -23.16
N ASN A 213 -13.48 -32.89 -23.19
CA ASN A 213 -14.61 -33.35 -23.99
C ASN A 213 -14.37 -33.21 -25.50
N SER A 214 -13.61 -32.21 -25.93
CA SER A 214 -13.24 -32.07 -27.35
C SER A 214 -12.25 -33.16 -27.79
N LYS A 215 -11.29 -33.53 -26.92
CA LYS A 215 -10.31 -34.60 -27.19
C LYS A 215 -10.94 -35.98 -27.18
N SER A 216 -11.89 -36.24 -26.28
CA SER A 216 -12.64 -37.51 -26.28
C SER A 216 -13.53 -37.65 -27.51
N SER A 217 -14.23 -36.58 -27.91
CA SER A 217 -15.08 -36.58 -29.11
C SER A 217 -14.28 -36.79 -30.42
N GLN A 218 -13.08 -36.21 -30.52
CA GLN A 218 -12.18 -36.43 -31.66
C GLN A 218 -11.55 -37.83 -31.70
N ALA A 219 -11.34 -38.46 -30.54
CA ALA A 219 -10.83 -39.84 -30.46
C ALA A 219 -11.89 -40.86 -30.90
N VAL A 220 -13.16 -40.66 -30.51
CA VAL A 220 -14.29 -41.51 -30.92
C VAL A 220 -14.54 -41.40 -32.43
N ALA A 221 -14.55 -40.18 -32.99
CA ALA A 221 -14.75 -39.97 -34.43
C ALA A 221 -13.65 -40.59 -35.32
N LYS A 222 -12.43 -40.77 -34.79
CA LYS A 222 -11.34 -41.47 -35.51
C LYS A 222 -11.45 -42.99 -35.48
N MET A 223 -12.06 -43.57 -34.44
CA MET A 223 -12.29 -45.02 -34.38
C MET A 223 -13.43 -45.46 -35.31
N ASP A 224 -14.47 -44.65 -35.46
CA ASP A 224 -15.60 -44.94 -36.34
C ASP A 224 -15.26 -44.83 -37.84
N PHE A 225 -14.20 -44.11 -38.22
CA PHE A 225 -13.77 -43.97 -39.62
C PHE A 225 -12.80 -45.07 -40.07
N CYS A 226 -12.36 -45.94 -39.15
CA CYS A 226 -11.36 -46.99 -39.43
C CYS A 226 -11.93 -48.42 -39.32
N SER A 227 -13.26 -48.55 -39.20
CA SER A 227 -14.02 -49.81 -39.23
C SER A 227 -14.77 -49.95 -40.55
#